data_AF-A0A3M1TRH1-F1
#
_entry.id   AF-A0A3M1TRH1-F1
#
_cell.length_a   1.000
_cell.length_b   1.000
_cell.length_c   1.000
_cell.angle_alpha   90.00
_cell.angle_beta   90.00
_cell.angle_gamma   90.00
#
_symmetry.space_group_name_H-M   'P 1'
#
loop_
_entity.id
_entity.type
_entity.pdbx_description
1 polymer ?
#
loop_
_entity_poly.entity_id
_entity_poly.type
_entity_poly.pdbx_seq_one_letter_code
_entity_poly.pdbx_strand_id
1 'polypeptide(L)'
;GFSFSVGLLFCGISAFAAAVFLVGESTEKLDRLRFLRMAKWAQIALVLLGGLVFVCAWLDGLPLLRLYLQHPLALISVALATLAVPLLWWSLYQGRYWLARFTAAFQIGMILLGWVAVQYPVMVHLRGQQGLSLMEALASEQVQFYAVLALLAGSALIFPALYYLFRVFKLQDSPRPS
;
A
#
# COMPACT_ATOMS: atom_id res chain seq x y z
N GLY A 1 -11.33 14.25 -13.59
CA GLY A 1 -10.78 12.91 -13.93
C GLY A 1 -10.11 12.20 -12.77
N PHE A 2 -9.72 12.95 -11.73
CA PHE A 2 -8.95 12.50 -10.58
C PHE A 2 -9.49 11.24 -9.88
N SER A 3 -10.77 11.17 -9.54
CA SER A 3 -11.34 10.01 -8.82
C SER A 3 -11.21 8.69 -9.59
N PHE A 4 -11.30 8.74 -10.92
CA PHE A 4 -11.11 7.56 -11.77
C PHE A 4 -9.66 7.08 -11.77
N SER A 5 -8.70 8.01 -11.90
CA SER A 5 -7.27 7.70 -11.85
C SER A 5 -6.84 7.15 -10.49
N VAL A 6 -7.40 7.67 -9.39
CA VAL A 6 -7.18 7.13 -8.04
C VAL A 6 -7.72 5.70 -7.93
N GLY A 7 -8.94 5.44 -8.43
CA GLY A 7 -9.48 4.06 -8.48
C GLY A 7 -8.57 3.11 -9.25
N LEU A 8 -8.05 3.55 -10.40
CA LEU A 8 -7.13 2.77 -11.21
C LEU A 8 -5.79 2.50 -10.48
N LEU A 9 -5.28 3.47 -9.73
CA LEU A 9 -4.10 3.31 -8.88
C LEU A 9 -4.34 2.22 -7.81
N PHE A 10 -5.50 2.23 -7.14
CA PHE A 10 -5.85 1.19 -6.16
C PHE A 10 -5.90 -0.20 -6.80
N CYS A 11 -6.50 -0.34 -7.99
CA CYS A 11 -6.45 -1.61 -8.73
C CYS A 11 -5.00 -2.04 -9.03
N GLY A 12 -4.14 -1.10 -9.41
CA GLY A 12 -2.71 -1.35 -9.62
C GLY A 12 -1.98 -1.83 -8.37
N ILE A 13 -2.25 -1.22 -7.21
CA ILE A 13 -1.72 -1.65 -5.91
C ILE A 13 -2.15 -3.09 -5.60
N SER A 14 -3.44 -3.40 -5.77
CA SER A 14 -3.98 -4.75 -5.53
C SER A 14 -3.35 -5.78 -6.47
N ALA A 15 -3.19 -5.44 -7.76
CA ALA A 15 -2.55 -6.31 -8.74
C ALA A 15 -1.06 -6.55 -8.41
N PHE A 16 -0.34 -5.52 -7.98
CA PHE A 16 1.06 -5.64 -7.54
C PHE A 16 1.19 -6.52 -6.29
N ALA A 17 0.34 -6.29 -5.28
CA ALA A 17 0.31 -7.12 -4.08
C ALA A 17 0.04 -8.59 -4.44
N ALA A 18 -0.98 -8.86 -5.25
CA ALA A 18 -1.30 -10.21 -5.71
C ALA A 18 -0.12 -10.86 -6.44
N ALA A 19 0.51 -10.15 -7.37
CA ALA A 19 1.66 -10.66 -8.13
C ALA A 19 2.84 -11.04 -7.21
N VAL A 20 3.17 -10.20 -6.22
CA VAL A 20 4.27 -10.50 -5.27
C VAL A 20 3.93 -11.70 -4.39
N PHE A 21 2.68 -11.86 -3.96
CA PHE A 21 2.26 -13.00 -3.16
C PHE A 21 2.34 -14.31 -3.96
N LEU A 22 1.90 -14.28 -5.22
CA LEU A 22 1.90 -15.41 -6.15
C LEU A 22 3.33 -15.91 -6.47
N VAL A 23 4.30 -15.00 -6.61
CA VAL A 23 5.72 -15.38 -6.78
C VAL A 23 6.22 -16.24 -5.61
N GLY A 24 5.71 -16.00 -4.40
CA GLY A 24 6.10 -16.75 -3.21
C GLY A 24 5.47 -18.15 -3.09
N GLU A 25 4.48 -18.45 -3.93
CA GLU A 25 3.71 -19.70 -3.90
C GLU A 25 4.03 -20.61 -5.10
N SER A 26 4.68 -20.09 -6.14
CA SER A 26 5.10 -20.89 -7.30
C SER A 26 6.22 -21.88 -6.94
N THR A 27 5.92 -23.17 -7.02
CA THR A 27 6.86 -24.30 -6.82
C THR A 27 7.72 -24.58 -8.06
N GLU A 28 7.20 -24.32 -9.26
CA GLU A 28 7.88 -24.54 -10.53
C GLU A 28 8.80 -23.38 -10.95
N LYS A 29 10.01 -23.69 -11.44
CA LYS A 29 11.03 -22.68 -11.81
C LYS A 29 10.58 -21.82 -13.00
N LEU A 30 9.89 -22.44 -13.95
CA LEU A 30 9.45 -21.75 -15.18
C LEU A 30 8.32 -20.75 -14.87
N ASP A 31 7.36 -21.14 -14.02
CA ASP A 31 6.26 -20.27 -13.60
C ASP A 31 6.74 -19.15 -12.68
N ARG A 32 7.75 -19.42 -11.83
CA ARG A 32 8.39 -18.39 -11.02
C ARG A 32 8.94 -17.23 -11.86
N LEU A 33 9.62 -17.51 -12.97
CA LEU A 33 10.15 -16.46 -13.87
C LEU A 33 9.03 -15.63 -14.51
N ARG A 34 7.89 -16.26 -14.83
CA ARG A 34 6.71 -15.57 -15.37
C ARG A 34 6.09 -14.65 -14.33
N PHE A 35 5.94 -15.11 -13.09
CA PHE A 35 5.39 -14.30 -12.00
C PHE A 35 6.34 -13.17 -11.58
N LEU A 36 7.66 -13.40 -11.61
CA LEU A 36 8.64 -12.32 -11.40
C LEU A 36 8.51 -11.22 -12.44
N ARG A 37 8.27 -11.60 -13.70
CA ARG A 37 8.01 -10.64 -14.78
C ARG A 37 6.67 -9.92 -14.57
N MET A 38 5.62 -10.62 -14.13
CA MET A 38 4.35 -9.99 -13.78
C MET A 38 4.49 -8.98 -12.64
N ALA A 39 5.21 -9.32 -11.57
CA ALA A 39 5.49 -8.39 -10.47
C ALA A 39 6.27 -7.15 -10.95
N LYS A 40 7.20 -7.33 -11.90
CA LYS A 40 7.91 -6.20 -12.56
C LYS A 40 6.96 -5.27 -13.28
N TRP A 41 6.12 -5.83 -14.14
CA TRP A 41 5.18 -5.04 -14.92
C TRP A 41 4.14 -4.37 -14.03
N ALA A 42 3.68 -5.04 -12.97
CA ALA A 42 2.78 -4.47 -11.99
C ALA A 42 3.42 -3.28 -11.25
N GLN A 43 4.69 -3.38 -10.86
CA GLN A 43 5.43 -2.27 -10.25
C GLN A 43 5.56 -1.08 -11.21
N ILE A 44 5.92 -1.33 -12.48
CA ILE A 44 6.03 -0.26 -13.48
C ILE A 44 4.67 0.39 -13.72
N ALA A 45 3.62 -0.42 -13.87
CA ALA A 45 2.25 0.06 -14.00
C ALA A 45 1.85 0.91 -12.79
N LEU A 46 2.22 0.51 -11.57
CA LEU A 46 1.94 1.28 -10.36
C LEU A 46 2.60 2.66 -10.39
N VAL A 47 3.86 2.76 -10.83
CA VAL A 47 4.56 4.04 -10.98
C VAL A 47 3.90 4.92 -12.05
N LEU A 48 3.52 4.33 -13.20
CA LEU A 48 2.83 5.05 -14.27
C LEU A 48 1.46 5.56 -13.84
N LEU A 49 0.69 4.73 -13.12
CA LEU A 49 -0.62 5.10 -12.56
C LEU A 49 -0.49 6.18 -11.50
N GLY A 50 0.54 6.12 -10.65
CA GLY A 50 0.85 7.18 -9.68
C GLY A 50 1.13 8.51 -10.38
N GLY A 51 1.97 8.49 -11.43
CA GLY A 51 2.20 9.66 -12.26
C GLY A 51 0.92 10.19 -12.92
N LEU A 52 0.06 9.30 -13.43
CA LEU A 52 -1.22 9.67 -14.03
C LEU A 52 -2.14 10.37 -13.03
N VAL A 53 -2.17 9.93 -11.77
CA VAL A 53 -2.93 10.61 -10.70
C VAL A 53 -2.45 12.05 -10.50
N PHE A 54 -1.14 12.29 -10.49
CA PHE A 54 -0.58 13.64 -10.39
C PHE A 54 -0.92 14.50 -11.61
N VAL A 55 -0.88 13.94 -12.82
CA VAL A 55 -1.25 14.65 -14.05
C VAL A 55 -2.74 15.02 -14.03
N CYS A 56 -3.63 14.08 -13.68
CA CYS A 56 -5.05 14.34 -13.57
C CYS A 56 -5.38 15.35 -12.47
N ALA A 57 -4.65 15.32 -11.34
CA ALA A 57 -4.79 16.31 -10.28
C ALA A 57 -4.41 17.73 -10.76
N TRP A 58 -3.34 17.84 -11.56
CA TRP A 58 -2.94 19.11 -12.16
C TRP A 58 -3.98 19.65 -13.15
N LEU A 59 -4.55 18.79 -13.99
CA LEU A 59 -5.62 19.15 -14.93
C LEU A 59 -6.91 19.57 -14.21
N ASP A 60 -7.25 18.92 -13.10
CA ASP A 60 -8.43 19.26 -12.27
C ASP A 60 -8.16 20.50 -11.37
N GLY A 61 -7.00 21.16 -11.49
CA GLY A 61 -6.65 22.39 -10.77
C GLY A 61 -6.38 22.18 -9.28
N LEU A 62 -6.20 20.93 -8.83
CA LEU A 62 -5.92 20.60 -7.44
C LEU A 62 -4.43 20.81 -7.15
N PRO A 63 -4.05 21.58 -6.11
CA PRO A 63 -2.65 21.80 -5.74
C PRO A 63 -1.99 20.57 -5.08
N LEU A 64 -2.45 19.35 -5.39
CA LEU A 64 -1.97 18.10 -4.80
C LEU A 64 -0.47 17.90 -5.00
N LEU A 65 0.06 18.16 -6.20
CA LEU A 65 1.51 18.03 -6.45
C LEU A 65 2.32 19.00 -5.58
N ARG A 66 1.83 20.24 -5.42
CA ARG A 66 2.49 21.27 -4.61
C ARG A 66 2.42 20.91 -3.12
N LEU A 67 1.27 20.43 -2.63
CA LEU A 67 1.10 19.96 -1.25
C LEU A 67 1.97 18.72 -0.97
N TYR A 68 2.07 17.81 -1.95
CA TYR A 68 2.89 16.60 -1.86
C TYR A 68 4.38 16.92 -1.72
N LEU A 69 4.87 17.91 -2.48
CA LEU A 69 6.26 18.35 -2.42
C LEU A 69 6.57 19.22 -1.19
N GLN A 70 5.56 19.91 -0.63
CA GLN A 70 5.71 20.75 0.55
C GLN A 70 5.68 19.94 1.86
N HIS A 71 5.03 18.77 1.88
CA HIS A 71 5.00 17.92 3.06
C HIS A 71 6.25 17.05 3.17
N PRO A 72 7.11 17.25 4.19
CA PRO A 72 8.33 16.46 4.36
C PRO A 72 8.02 14.97 4.57
N LEU A 73 6.90 14.65 5.24
CA LEU A 73 6.46 13.27 5.44
C LEU A 73 6.14 12.57 4.11
N ALA A 74 5.46 13.24 3.19
CA ALA A 74 5.12 12.67 1.88
C ALA A 74 6.38 12.42 1.04
N LEU A 75 7.33 13.35 1.08
CA LEU A 75 8.62 13.20 0.41
C LEU A 75 9.43 12.04 1.00
N ILE A 76 9.50 11.92 2.33
CA ILE A 76 10.17 10.81 3.02
C ILE A 76 9.49 9.47 2.67
N SER A 77 8.16 9.42 2.65
CA SER A 77 7.41 8.23 2.27
C SER A 77 7.72 7.77 0.84
N VAL A 78 7.77 8.68 -0.14
CA VAL A 78 8.15 8.32 -1.52
C VAL A 78 9.62 7.93 -1.63
N ALA A 79 10.51 8.64 -0.93
CA ALA A 79 11.92 8.29 -0.90
C ALA A 79 12.12 6.87 -0.34
N LEU A 80 11.49 6.55 0.78
CA LEU A 80 11.51 5.21 1.39
C LEU A 80 10.86 4.16 0.48
N ALA A 81 9.72 4.46 -0.14
CA ALA A 81 9.08 3.55 -1.09
C ALA A 81 9.97 3.27 -2.30
N THR A 82 10.66 4.29 -2.80
CA THR A 82 11.60 4.17 -3.94
C THR A 82 12.85 3.39 -3.55
N LEU A 83 13.39 3.62 -2.34
CA LEU A 83 14.50 2.85 -1.78
C LEU A 83 14.14 1.39 -1.50
N ALA A 84 12.86 1.10 -1.23
CA ALA A 84 12.37 -0.27 -1.05
C ALA A 84 12.32 -1.07 -2.36
N VAL A 85 12.30 -0.42 -3.53
CA VAL A 85 12.26 -1.08 -4.84
C VAL A 85 13.48 -1.99 -5.09
N PRO A 86 14.74 -1.52 -4.98
CA PRO A 86 15.90 -2.39 -5.16
C PRO A 86 15.94 -3.52 -4.11
N LEU A 87 15.48 -3.29 -2.88
CA LEU A 87 15.38 -4.32 -1.86
C LEU A 87 14.38 -5.42 -2.25
N LEU A 88 13.23 -5.02 -2.82
CA LEU A 88 12.23 -5.96 -3.34
C LEU A 88 12.78 -6.79 -4.49
N TRP A 89 13.48 -6.16 -5.44
CA TRP A 89 14.14 -6.86 -6.55
C TRP A 89 15.17 -7.88 -6.06
N TRP A 90 16.03 -7.47 -5.13
CA TRP A 90 17.03 -8.34 -4.56
C TRP A 90 16.40 -9.52 -3.82
N SER A 91 15.35 -9.27 -3.04
CA SER A 91 14.63 -10.31 -2.31
C SER A 91 13.93 -11.33 -3.21
N LEU A 92 13.31 -10.86 -4.30
CA LEU A 92 12.66 -11.69 -5.30
C LEU A 92 13.68 -12.57 -6.06
N TYR A 93 14.85 -12.03 -6.38
CA TYR A 93 15.93 -12.76 -7.05
C TYR A 93 16.57 -13.81 -6.13
N GLN A 94 16.82 -13.46 -4.86
CA GLN A 94 17.35 -14.35 -3.82
C GLN A 94 16.37 -15.46 -3.39
N GLY A 95 15.11 -15.41 -3.85
CA GLY A 95 14.07 -16.37 -3.44
C GLY A 95 13.62 -16.22 -1.99
N ARG A 96 13.91 -15.08 -1.35
CA ARG A 96 13.47 -14.75 0.02
C ARG A 96 12.06 -14.17 -0.04
N TYR A 97 11.06 -15.02 -0.30
CA TYR A 97 9.68 -14.58 -0.52
C TYR A 97 9.07 -13.84 0.67
N TRP A 98 9.49 -14.20 1.90
CA TRP A 98 9.08 -13.49 3.11
C TRP A 98 9.54 -12.03 3.14
N LEU A 99 10.82 -11.76 2.81
CA LEU A 99 11.29 -10.39 2.70
C LEU A 99 10.55 -9.67 1.56
N ALA A 100 10.33 -10.33 0.41
CA ALA A 100 9.68 -9.68 -0.73
C ALA A 100 8.25 -9.24 -0.40
N ARG A 101 7.48 -10.08 0.32
CA ARG A 101 6.14 -9.75 0.81
C ARG A 101 6.17 -8.60 1.81
N PHE A 102 7.10 -8.63 2.75
CA PHE A 102 7.25 -7.55 3.74
C PHE A 102 7.64 -6.23 3.08
N THR A 103 8.60 -6.24 2.14
CA THR A 103 9.01 -5.05 1.40
C THR A 103 7.90 -4.50 0.52
N ALA A 104 7.11 -5.36 -0.13
CA ALA A 104 5.95 -4.92 -0.92
C ALA A 104 4.88 -4.28 -0.03
N ALA A 105 4.53 -4.92 1.09
CA ALA A 105 3.58 -4.37 2.06
C ALA A 105 4.07 -3.04 2.63
N PHE A 106 5.36 -2.95 2.96
CA PHE A 106 6.00 -1.71 3.40
C PHE A 106 5.91 -0.63 2.33
N GLN A 107 6.20 -0.95 1.08
CA GLN A 107 6.14 0.01 -0.03
C GLN A 107 4.72 0.56 -0.24
N ILE A 108 3.71 -0.32 -0.25
CA ILE A 108 2.30 0.07 -0.35
C ILE A 108 1.91 0.95 0.84
N GLY A 109 2.29 0.55 2.05
CA GLY A 109 2.05 1.33 3.27
C GLY A 109 2.67 2.72 3.21
N MET A 110 3.91 2.85 2.73
CA MET A 110 4.55 4.16 2.53
C MET A 110 3.80 5.01 1.50
N ILE A 111 3.36 4.44 0.38
CA ILE A 111 2.56 5.17 -0.63
C ILE A 111 1.26 5.71 -0.01
N LEU A 112 0.54 4.86 0.73
CA LEU A 112 -0.69 5.26 1.42
C LEU A 112 -0.46 6.30 2.51
N LEU A 113 0.62 6.16 3.31
CA LEU A 113 0.99 7.14 4.33
C LEU A 113 1.33 8.49 3.72
N GLY A 114 2.10 8.52 2.62
CA GLY A 114 2.40 9.76 1.90
C GLY A 114 1.13 10.43 1.38
N TRP A 115 0.16 9.64 0.89
CA TRP A 115 -1.15 10.17 0.49
C TRP A 115 -1.95 10.76 1.65
N VAL A 116 -2.09 10.02 2.75
CA VAL A 116 -2.83 10.45 3.95
C VAL A 116 -2.19 11.70 4.55
N ALA A 117 -0.86 11.77 4.60
CA ALA A 117 -0.13 12.94 5.09
C ALA A 117 -0.42 14.21 4.29
N VAL A 118 -0.69 14.10 2.98
CA VAL A 118 -1.03 15.23 2.11
C VAL A 118 -2.50 15.63 2.20
N GLN A 119 -3.38 14.69 2.57
CA GLN A 119 -4.80 14.99 2.82
C GLN A 119 -5.04 15.66 4.18
N TYR A 120 -4.14 15.50 5.14
CA TYR A 120 -4.25 16.10 6.46
C TYR A 120 -3.80 17.58 6.41
N PRO A 121 -4.55 18.58 6.92
CA PRO A 121 -5.70 18.50 7.84
C PRO A 121 -7.10 18.70 7.22
N VAL A 122 -7.23 18.91 5.90
CA VAL A 122 -8.54 19.18 5.26
C VAL A 122 -8.92 18.05 4.32
N MET A 123 -9.64 17.05 4.85
CA MET A 123 -10.07 15.88 4.07
C MET A 123 -11.19 16.18 3.08
N VAL A 124 -12.00 17.23 3.30
CA VAL A 124 -13.08 17.66 2.40
C VAL A 124 -13.23 19.18 2.40
N HIS A 125 -12.83 19.84 1.30
CA HIS A 125 -13.31 21.19 1.01
C HIS A 125 -14.73 21.07 0.43
N LEU A 126 -15.76 21.14 1.27
CA LEU A 126 -17.13 21.33 0.77
C LEU A 126 -17.17 22.70 0.07
N ARG A 127 -17.48 22.71 -1.24
CA ARG A 127 -17.73 23.95 -2.00
C ARG A 127 -18.80 24.77 -1.28
N GLY A 128 -18.40 25.79 -0.53
CA GLY A 128 -19.29 26.88 -0.09
C GLY A 128 -19.45 27.12 1.41
N GLN A 129 -18.92 26.30 2.32
CA GLN A 129 -18.90 26.59 3.77
C GLN A 129 -17.60 26.12 4.41
N GLN A 130 -17.22 26.76 5.51
CA GLN A 130 -16.00 26.51 6.29
C GLN A 130 -15.78 25.00 6.40
N GLY A 131 -14.70 24.52 5.75
CA GLY A 131 -14.47 23.10 5.57
C GLY A 131 -14.40 22.41 6.91
N LEU A 132 -15.09 21.28 7.05
CA LEU A 132 -15.00 20.41 8.22
C LEU A 132 -13.55 19.96 8.40
N SER A 133 -12.81 20.68 9.23
CA SER A 133 -11.50 20.24 9.67
C SER A 133 -11.69 19.00 10.56
N LEU A 134 -10.71 18.09 10.58
CA LEU A 134 -10.80 16.89 11.43
C LEU A 134 -11.02 17.23 12.92
N MET A 135 -10.67 18.45 13.32
CA MET A 135 -10.86 19.01 14.66
C MET A 135 -12.30 19.47 14.93
N GLU A 136 -13.04 19.94 13.92
CA GLU A 136 -14.45 20.35 14.05
C GLU A 136 -15.42 19.18 13.91
N ALA A 137 -15.03 18.14 13.16
CA ALA A 137 -15.77 16.90 13.01
C ALA A 137 -15.37 15.82 14.04
N LEU A 138 -14.66 16.21 15.12
CA LEU A 138 -14.31 15.27 16.19
C LEU A 138 -15.57 14.66 16.77
N ALA A 139 -15.68 13.34 16.64
CA ALA A 139 -16.66 12.57 17.40
C ALA A 139 -16.43 12.78 18.90
N SER A 140 -17.46 12.57 19.73
CA SER A 140 -17.29 12.68 21.18
C SER A 140 -16.12 11.82 21.67
N GLU A 141 -15.41 12.28 22.71
CA GLU A 141 -14.22 11.58 23.23
C GLU A 141 -14.47 10.08 23.49
N GLN A 142 -15.69 9.73 23.89
CA GLN A 142 -16.13 8.36 24.11
C GLN A 142 -16.12 7.54 22.82
N VAL A 143 -16.65 8.06 21.71
CA VAL A 143 -16.64 7.37 20.41
C VAL A 143 -15.21 7.19 19.90
N GLN A 144 -14.34 8.20 20.08
CA GLN A 144 -12.93 8.09 19.72
C GLN A 144 -12.21 7.02 20.54
N PHE A 145 -12.46 6.97 21.85
CA PHE A 145 -11.88 5.95 22.74
C PHE A 145 -12.30 4.53 22.31
N TYR A 146 -13.60 4.31 22.07
CA TYR A 146 -14.08 3.01 21.61
C TYR A 146 -13.58 2.63 20.22
N ALA A 147 -13.44 3.60 19.30
CA ALA A 147 -12.88 3.34 17.97
C ALA A 147 -11.40 2.91 18.04
N VAL A 148 -10.59 3.61 18.84
CA VAL A 148 -9.19 3.23 19.07
C VAL A 148 -9.10 1.87 19.75
N LEU A 149 -9.94 1.62 20.77
CA LEU A 149 -9.98 0.33 21.45
C LEU A 149 -10.39 -0.81 20.50
N ALA A 150 -11.40 -0.59 19.65
CA ALA A 150 -11.84 -1.55 18.65
C ALA A 150 -10.76 -1.84 17.60
N LEU A 151 -10.01 -0.82 17.16
CA LEU A 151 -8.87 -1.00 16.24
C LEU A 151 -7.74 -1.79 16.90
N LEU A 152 -7.44 -1.52 18.17
CA LEU A 152 -6.42 -2.26 18.93
C LEU A 152 -6.84 -3.71 19.14
N ALA A 153 -8.07 -3.94 19.61
CA ALA A 153 -8.61 -5.28 19.83
C ALA A 153 -8.71 -6.07 18.52
N GLY A 154 -9.22 -5.45 17.44
CA GLY A 154 -9.29 -6.05 16.12
C GLY A 154 -7.92 -6.41 15.56
N SER A 155 -6.94 -5.49 15.67
CA SER A 155 -5.56 -5.77 15.24
C SER A 155 -4.93 -6.90 16.05
N ALA A 156 -5.11 -6.90 17.37
CA ALA A 156 -4.62 -7.95 18.27
C ALA A 156 -5.23 -9.34 17.96
N LEU A 157 -6.39 -9.40 17.32
CA LEU A 157 -7.00 -10.64 16.84
C LEU A 157 -6.53 -11.02 15.43
N ILE A 158 -6.47 -10.05 14.51
CA ILE A 158 -6.15 -10.26 13.09
C ILE A 158 -4.69 -10.72 12.92
N PHE A 159 -3.73 -10.09 13.59
CA PHE A 159 -2.31 -10.42 13.42
C PHE A 159 -1.97 -11.87 13.84
N PRO A 160 -2.41 -12.38 15.02
CA PRO A 160 -2.20 -13.78 15.39
C PRO A 160 -2.91 -14.76 14.46
N ALA A 161 -4.14 -14.46 14.04
CA ALA A 161 -4.88 -15.32 13.12
C ALA A 161 -4.17 -15.46 11.77
N LEU A 162 -3.67 -14.35 11.21
CA LEU A 162 -2.86 -14.37 10.00
C LEU A 162 -1.55 -15.15 10.19
N TYR A 163 -0.85 -14.94 11.31
CA TYR A 163 0.37 -15.69 11.61
C TYR A 163 0.11 -17.20 11.70
N TYR A 164 -0.95 -17.59 12.39
CA TYR A 164 -1.36 -18.98 12.51
C TYR A 164 -1.70 -19.59 11.13
N LEU A 165 -2.49 -18.87 10.32
CA LEU A 165 -2.87 -19.29 8.97
C LEU A 165 -1.64 -19.53 8.08
N PHE A 166 -0.70 -18.57 8.04
CA PHE A 166 0.53 -18.71 7.25
C PHE A 166 1.39 -19.87 7.73
N ARG A 167 1.43 -20.15 9.05
CA ARG A 167 2.17 -21.28 9.60
C ARG A 167 1.55 -22.61 9.19
N VAL A 168 0.23 -22.73 9.23
CA VAL A 168 -0.49 -23.97 8.88
C VAL A 168 -0.32 -24.31 7.39
N PHE A 169 -0.49 -23.34 6.48
CA PHE A 169 -0.31 -23.61 5.05
C PHE A 169 1.14 -23.98 4.70
N LYS A 170 2.12 -23.32 5.30
CA LYS A 170 3.54 -23.69 5.09
C LYS A 170 3.89 -25.10 5.59
N LEU A 171 3.21 -25.58 6.63
CA LEU A 171 3.42 -26.94 7.15
C LEU A 171 2.86 -27.99 6.18
N GLN A 172 1.86 -27.66 5.36
CA GLN A 172 1.28 -28.55 4.36
C GLN A 172 2.17 -28.69 3.10
N ASP A 173 2.96 -27.67 2.76
CA ASP A 173 3.90 -27.68 1.62
C ASP A 173 5.24 -28.38 1.93
N SER A 174 5.46 -28.88 3.15
CA SER A 174 6.66 -29.64 3.48
C SER A 174 6.57 -31.05 2.89
N PRO A 175 7.51 -31.48 2.01
CA PRO A 175 7.44 -32.80 1.41
C PRO A 175 7.52 -33.86 2.51
N ARG A 176 6.57 -34.80 2.50
CA ARG A 176 6.59 -35.98 3.37
C ARG A 176 7.95 -36.69 3.17
N PRO A 177 8.74 -36.93 4.23
CA PRO A 177 9.87 -37.83 4.12
C PRO A 177 9.32 -39.23 3.78
N SER A 178 9.72 -39.74 2.62
CA SER A 178 9.48 -41.12 2.17
C SER A 178 10.23 -42.11 3.03
#